data_AF-Q839M4-F1
#
_entry.id   AF-Q839M4-F1
#
_cell.length_a   1.000
_cell.length_b   1.000
_cell.length_c   1.000
_cell.angle_alpha   90.00
_cell.angle_beta   90.00
_cell.angle_gamma   90.00
#
_symmetry.space_group_name_H-M   'P 1'
#
loop_
_entity.id
_entity.type
_entity.pdbx_description
1 polymer ?
#
loop_
_entity_poly.entity_id
_entity_poly.type
_entity_poly.pdbx_seq_one_letter_code
_entity_poly.pdbx_strand_id
1 'polypeptide(L)'
;MDSNEIIKRVRERVYREVKKKYTRDDLDTRIQDVLYYRSETYMKLVSFANGKRIKKLADPRKFEKFMDTKGVKIVAEVLDGLNNQPKMQAMEYEQKVLTKVRQWYQKKNHPELVDLEEEAFEQLVEKNIIYKKMKKRLYEEQDNQGFVYSDNFDMQLIRDSCDIEEALYLDITLGDY
;
A
#
# COMPACT_ATOMS: atom_id res chain seq x y z
N MET A 1 -21.07 21.93 -3.59
CA MET A 1 -20.34 20.65 -3.61
C MET A 1 -18.94 20.93 -3.12
N ASP A 2 -18.53 20.33 -2.01
CA ASP A 2 -17.16 20.42 -1.52
C ASP A 2 -16.23 19.52 -2.37
N SER A 3 -14.92 19.63 -2.16
CA SER A 3 -13.94 18.86 -2.92
C SER A 3 -14.05 17.35 -2.68
N ASN A 4 -14.45 16.93 -1.48
CA ASN A 4 -14.55 15.51 -1.12
C ASN A 4 -15.72 14.85 -1.87
N GLU A 5 -16.84 15.55 -1.99
CA GLU A 5 -18.00 15.10 -2.76
C GLU A 5 -17.68 15.02 -4.26
N ILE A 6 -16.86 15.94 -4.79
CA ILE A 6 -16.37 15.85 -6.17
C ILE A 6 -15.49 14.61 -6.37
N ILE A 7 -14.53 14.37 -5.48
CA ILE A 7 -13.66 13.18 -5.53
C ILE A 7 -14.52 11.92 -5.48
N LYS A 8 -15.46 11.85 -4.54
CA LYS A 8 -16.40 10.73 -4.41
C LYS A 8 -17.18 10.51 -5.71
N ARG A 9 -17.71 11.56 -6.32
CA ARG A 9 -18.42 11.48 -7.60
C ARG A 9 -17.53 10.96 -8.74
N VAL A 10 -16.25 11.38 -8.80
CA VAL A 10 -15.28 10.83 -9.75
C VAL A 10 -15.04 9.35 -9.49
N ARG A 11 -14.82 8.94 -8.22
CA ARG A 11 -14.63 7.53 -7.84
C ARG A 11 -15.80 6.67 -8.29
N GLU A 12 -17.03 7.10 -8.00
CA GLU A 12 -18.25 6.38 -8.38
C GLU A 12 -18.38 6.24 -9.90
N ARG A 13 -18.07 7.30 -10.66
CA ARG A 13 -18.12 7.25 -12.13
C ARG A 13 -17.05 6.31 -12.68
N VAL A 14 -15.83 6.38 -12.17
CA VAL A 14 -14.74 5.45 -12.54
C VAL A 14 -15.12 4.01 -12.23
N TYR A 15 -15.61 3.73 -11.01
CA TYR A 15 -16.05 2.41 -10.61
C TYR A 15 -17.08 1.83 -11.58
N ARG A 16 -18.10 2.61 -11.95
CA ARG A 16 -19.12 2.17 -12.92
C ARG A 16 -18.54 1.82 -14.28
N GLU A 17 -17.56 2.58 -14.78
CA GLU A 17 -16.93 2.31 -16.08
C GLU A 17 -15.96 1.13 -16.02
N VAL A 18 -15.24 0.95 -14.92
CA VAL A 18 -14.36 -0.21 -14.67
C VAL A 18 -15.20 -1.48 -14.55
N LYS A 19 -16.30 -1.45 -13.79
CA LYS A 19 -17.20 -2.60 -13.58
C LYS A 19 -17.81 -3.16 -14.87
N LYS A 20 -17.99 -2.32 -15.90
CA LYS A 20 -18.45 -2.79 -17.22
C LYS A 20 -17.41 -3.63 -17.96
N LYS A 21 -16.14 -3.51 -17.60
CA LYS A 21 -14.99 -4.05 -18.35
C LYS A 21 -14.21 -5.11 -17.56
N TYR A 22 -14.21 -5.02 -16.24
CA TYR A 22 -13.51 -5.95 -15.36
C TYR A 22 -14.46 -7.06 -14.92
N THR A 23 -14.07 -8.32 -15.16
CA THR A 23 -14.96 -9.49 -15.05
C THR A 23 -14.68 -10.37 -13.83
N ARG A 24 -13.62 -10.09 -13.05
CA ARG A 24 -13.31 -10.86 -11.85
C ARG A 24 -14.09 -10.32 -10.65
N ASP A 25 -14.38 -11.21 -9.70
CA ASP A 25 -15.23 -10.93 -8.53
C ASP A 25 -14.51 -10.19 -7.39
N ASP A 26 -13.23 -9.87 -7.56
CA ASP A 26 -12.37 -9.14 -6.62
C ASP A 26 -12.36 -7.61 -6.86
N LEU A 27 -13.25 -7.10 -7.73
CA LEU A 27 -13.29 -5.66 -8.05
C LEU A 27 -13.48 -4.79 -6.80
N ASP A 28 -14.45 -5.14 -5.97
CA ASP A 28 -14.87 -4.31 -4.83
C ASP A 28 -13.77 -4.20 -3.77
N THR A 29 -12.95 -5.24 -3.64
CA THR A 29 -11.82 -5.25 -2.70
C THR A 29 -10.61 -4.51 -3.26
N ARG A 30 -10.31 -4.66 -4.56
CA ARG A 30 -9.06 -4.16 -5.15
C ARG A 30 -9.14 -2.77 -5.75
N ILE A 31 -10.30 -2.34 -6.24
CA ILE A 31 -10.42 -1.08 -6.98
C ILE A 31 -9.92 0.11 -6.16
N GLN A 32 -10.14 0.10 -4.85
CA GLN A 32 -9.71 1.17 -3.98
C GLN A 32 -8.18 1.31 -4.00
N ASP A 33 -7.46 0.20 -3.80
CA ASP A 33 -6.00 0.22 -3.76
C ASP A 33 -5.40 0.58 -5.11
N VAL A 34 -5.92 0.00 -6.19
CA VAL A 34 -5.47 0.35 -7.54
C VAL A 34 -5.72 1.83 -7.84
N LEU A 35 -6.88 2.36 -7.46
CA LEU A 35 -7.22 3.76 -7.70
C LEU A 35 -6.29 4.69 -6.92
N TYR A 36 -6.02 4.40 -5.64
CA TYR A 36 -5.20 5.29 -4.79
C TYR A 36 -3.70 5.15 -5.00
N TYR A 37 -3.20 3.95 -5.29
CA TYR A 37 -1.77 3.68 -5.31
C TYR A 37 -1.20 3.49 -6.71
N ARG A 38 -2.04 3.18 -7.71
CA ARG A 38 -1.57 2.87 -9.07
C ARG A 38 -2.08 3.81 -10.16
N SER A 39 -3.19 4.51 -9.95
CA SER A 39 -3.63 5.54 -10.89
C SER A 39 -2.95 6.88 -10.61
N GLU A 40 -1.89 7.16 -11.39
CA GLU A 40 -1.23 8.47 -11.36
C GLU A 40 -2.18 9.64 -11.63
N THR A 41 -3.10 9.47 -12.58
CA THR A 41 -4.02 10.55 -12.95
C THR A 41 -5.00 10.83 -11.82
N TYR A 42 -5.44 9.79 -11.10
CA TYR A 42 -6.30 9.95 -9.93
C TYR A 42 -5.53 10.55 -8.74
N MET A 43 -4.31 10.11 -8.46
CA MET A 43 -3.46 10.72 -7.42
C MET A 43 -3.23 12.22 -7.68
N LYS A 44 -2.98 12.60 -8.94
CA LYS A 44 -2.87 14.01 -9.34
C LYS A 44 -4.18 14.77 -9.10
N LEU A 45 -5.34 14.15 -9.31
CA LEU A 45 -6.62 14.78 -8.97
C LEU A 45 -6.76 15.00 -7.45
N VAL A 46 -6.45 13.97 -6.65
CA VAL A 46 -6.55 14.01 -5.19
C VAL A 46 -5.58 15.03 -4.58
N SER A 47 -4.36 15.14 -5.10
CA SER A 47 -3.40 16.15 -4.60
C SER A 47 -3.86 17.59 -4.83
N PHE A 48 -4.75 17.82 -5.80
CA PHE A 48 -5.39 19.12 -6.03
C PHE A 48 -6.72 19.30 -5.29
N ALA A 49 -7.12 18.38 -4.40
CA ALA A 49 -8.40 18.44 -3.70
C ALA A 49 -8.58 19.72 -2.86
N ASN A 50 -7.49 20.29 -2.34
CA ASN A 50 -7.53 21.57 -1.60
C ASN A 50 -7.51 22.81 -2.52
N GLY A 51 -7.36 22.64 -3.83
CA GLY A 51 -7.20 23.72 -4.79
C GLY A 51 -8.51 24.25 -5.39
N LYS A 52 -8.52 25.50 -5.87
CA LYS A 52 -9.66 26.08 -6.60
C LYS A 52 -10.01 25.33 -7.89
N ARG A 53 -9.07 24.55 -8.45
CA ARG A 53 -9.24 23.81 -9.71
C ARG A 53 -10.25 22.67 -9.58
N ILE A 54 -10.25 21.92 -8.48
CA ILE A 54 -11.17 20.80 -8.32
C ILE A 54 -12.63 21.27 -8.20
N LYS A 55 -12.86 22.42 -7.54
CA LYS A 55 -14.19 23.03 -7.42
C LYS A 55 -14.85 23.33 -8.77
N LYS A 56 -14.06 23.50 -9.84
CA LYS A 56 -14.60 23.67 -11.19
C LYS A 56 -15.36 22.43 -11.67
N LEU A 57 -15.09 21.24 -11.13
CA LEU A 57 -15.78 20.00 -11.47
C LEU A 57 -17.15 19.87 -10.77
N ALA A 58 -17.55 20.83 -9.93
CA ALA A 58 -18.93 20.92 -9.46
C ALA A 58 -19.90 21.29 -10.60
N ASP A 59 -19.41 21.98 -11.63
CA ASP A 59 -20.14 22.28 -12.86
C ASP A 59 -20.30 21.00 -13.70
N PRO A 60 -21.54 20.55 -14.02
CA PRO A 60 -21.77 19.32 -14.76
C PRO A 60 -21.06 19.25 -16.11
N ARG A 61 -20.98 20.36 -16.87
CA ARG A 61 -20.32 20.36 -18.18
C ARG A 61 -18.81 20.18 -18.04
N LYS A 62 -18.21 20.81 -17.02
CA LYS A 62 -16.78 20.64 -16.73
C LYS A 62 -16.48 19.26 -16.19
N PHE A 63 -17.39 18.69 -15.40
CA PHE A 63 -17.29 17.31 -14.93
C PHE A 63 -17.29 16.32 -16.10
N GLU A 64 -18.27 16.39 -17.01
CA GLU A 64 -18.31 15.48 -18.16
C GLU A 64 -17.07 15.64 -19.05
N LYS A 65 -16.64 16.88 -19.35
CA LYS A 65 -15.39 17.11 -20.09
C LYS A 65 -14.16 16.53 -19.40
N PHE A 66 -14.11 16.58 -18.07
CA PHE A 66 -13.06 15.92 -17.29
C PHE A 66 -13.16 14.40 -17.42
N MET A 67 -14.35 13.82 -17.32
CA MET A 67 -14.56 12.38 -17.45
C MET A 67 -14.19 11.87 -18.85
N ASP A 68 -14.53 12.60 -19.90
CA ASP A 68 -14.21 12.26 -21.30
C ASP A 68 -12.72 12.34 -21.62
N THR A 69 -11.91 12.98 -20.76
CA THR A 69 -10.48 13.17 -20.99
C THR A 69 -9.63 12.49 -19.92
N LYS A 70 -9.67 13.01 -18.69
CA LYS A 70 -8.91 12.48 -17.54
C LYS A 70 -9.59 11.26 -16.94
N GLY A 71 -10.93 11.21 -16.92
CA GLY A 71 -11.67 10.05 -16.44
C GLY A 71 -11.37 8.79 -17.26
N VAL A 72 -11.33 8.88 -18.59
CA VAL A 72 -10.92 7.77 -19.47
C VAL A 72 -9.52 7.26 -19.13
N LYS A 73 -8.57 8.16 -18.84
CA LYS A 73 -7.21 7.79 -18.42
C LYS A 73 -7.21 7.08 -17.06
N ILE A 74 -7.94 7.60 -16.09
CA ILE A 74 -8.08 6.95 -14.77
C ILE A 74 -8.67 5.54 -14.93
N VAL A 75 -9.72 5.38 -15.72
CA VAL A 75 -10.34 4.05 -15.97
C VAL A 75 -9.33 3.10 -16.62
N ALA A 76 -8.54 3.58 -17.59
CA ALA A 76 -7.52 2.76 -18.23
C ALA A 76 -6.40 2.35 -17.27
N GLU A 77 -5.87 3.28 -16.47
CA GLU A 77 -4.87 3.01 -15.42
C GLU A 77 -5.40 2.02 -14.38
N VAL A 78 -6.67 2.14 -13.98
CA VAL A 78 -7.28 1.21 -13.01
C VAL A 78 -7.47 -0.18 -13.61
N LEU A 79 -7.94 -0.28 -14.84
CA LEU A 79 -8.07 -1.57 -15.51
C LEU A 79 -6.71 -2.25 -15.72
N ASP A 80 -5.69 -1.48 -16.10
CA ASP A 80 -4.33 -2.00 -16.17
C ASP A 80 -3.89 -2.52 -14.81
N GLY A 81 -4.09 -1.75 -13.74
CA GLY A 81 -3.68 -2.20 -12.42
C GLY A 81 -4.42 -3.45 -11.91
N LEU A 82 -5.73 -3.52 -12.15
CA LEU A 82 -6.52 -4.70 -11.78
C LEU A 82 -6.11 -5.96 -12.53
N ASN A 83 -5.73 -5.84 -13.81
CA ASN A 83 -5.33 -6.98 -14.65
C ASN A 83 -3.86 -7.37 -14.47
N ASN A 84 -3.00 -6.38 -14.25
CA ASN A 84 -1.56 -6.52 -14.09
C ASN A 84 -1.20 -6.24 -12.62
N GLN A 85 -1.71 -7.09 -11.72
CA GLN A 85 -1.40 -6.98 -10.29
C GLN A 85 0.11 -7.15 -10.08
N PRO A 86 0.78 -6.28 -9.30
CA PRO A 86 2.19 -6.43 -9.02
C PRO A 86 2.42 -7.72 -8.24
N LYS A 87 3.55 -8.36 -8.50
CA LYS A 87 3.98 -9.56 -7.80
C LYS A 87 5.44 -9.49 -7.40
N MET A 88 5.80 -10.18 -6.33
CA MET A 88 7.15 -10.25 -5.79
C MET A 88 7.39 -11.66 -5.25
N GLN A 89 8.62 -12.17 -5.37
CA GLN A 89 8.97 -13.43 -4.72
C GLN A 89 8.83 -13.28 -3.21
N ALA A 90 8.23 -14.25 -2.52
CA ALA A 90 8.01 -14.19 -1.07
C ALA A 90 9.33 -13.96 -0.30
N MET A 91 10.41 -14.62 -0.73
CA MET A 91 11.76 -14.41 -0.20
C MET A 91 12.28 -12.99 -0.44
N GLU A 92 12.02 -12.41 -1.63
CA GLU A 92 12.42 -11.04 -1.93
C GLU A 92 11.66 -10.04 -1.05
N TYR A 93 10.37 -10.30 -0.83
CA TYR A 93 9.53 -9.48 0.04
C TYR A 93 10.04 -9.52 1.49
N GLU A 94 10.27 -10.72 2.03
CA GLU A 94 10.85 -10.92 3.38
C GLU A 94 12.17 -10.16 3.54
N GLN A 95 13.08 -10.30 2.57
CA GLN A 95 14.37 -9.61 2.59
C GLN A 95 14.21 -8.08 2.61
N LYS A 96 13.25 -7.53 1.87
CA LYS A 96 12.96 -6.09 1.86
C LYS A 96 12.43 -5.59 3.20
N VAL A 97 11.58 -6.37 3.88
CA VAL A 97 11.11 -6.06 5.24
C VAL A 97 12.28 -6.06 6.22
N LEU A 98 13.08 -7.13 6.24
CA LEU A 98 14.25 -7.26 7.11
C LEU A 98 15.26 -6.14 6.89
N THR A 99 15.46 -5.72 5.64
CA THR A 99 16.34 -4.59 5.32
C THR A 99 15.86 -3.29 5.96
N LYS A 100 14.54 -3.03 5.97
CA LYS A 100 13.97 -1.85 6.63
C LYS A 100 14.11 -1.91 8.15
N VAL A 101 13.79 -3.06 8.73
CA VAL A 101 13.93 -3.33 10.17
C VAL A 101 15.39 -3.15 10.62
N ARG A 102 16.35 -3.65 9.83
CA ARG A 102 17.78 -3.46 10.10
C ARG A 102 18.21 -2.00 9.95
N GLN A 103 17.70 -1.27 8.96
CA GLN A 103 17.97 0.17 8.81
C GLN A 103 17.44 0.98 9.99
N TRP A 104 16.28 0.62 10.56
CA TRP A 104 15.78 1.21 11.79
C TRP A 104 16.73 0.96 12.96
N TYR A 105 17.14 -0.29 13.16
CA TYR A 105 18.11 -0.66 14.20
C TYR A 105 19.45 0.09 14.05
N GLN A 106 20.01 0.15 12.85
CA GLN A 106 21.29 0.82 12.57
C GLN A 106 21.27 2.32 12.84
N LYS A 107 20.09 2.97 12.76
CA LYS A 107 19.97 4.38 13.13
C LYS A 107 20.22 4.62 14.62
N LYS A 108 20.12 3.59 15.48
CA LYS A 108 20.34 3.65 16.93
C LYS A 108 19.68 4.87 17.58
N ASN A 109 18.46 5.19 17.14
CA ASN A 109 17.70 6.35 17.63
C ASN A 109 17.18 6.18 19.07
N HIS A 110 17.45 5.03 19.69
CA HIS A 110 16.98 4.63 21.02
C HIS A 110 18.21 4.22 21.86
N PRO A 111 18.37 4.74 23.09
CA PRO A 111 19.50 4.40 23.97
C PRO A 111 19.65 2.88 24.19
N GLU A 112 18.53 2.16 24.26
CA GLU A 112 18.48 0.72 24.52
C GLU A 112 19.06 -0.12 23.36
N LEU A 113 19.20 0.47 22.16
CA LEU A 113 19.81 -0.17 21.00
C LEU A 113 21.32 0.10 20.88
N VAL A 114 21.87 1.02 21.68
CA VAL A 114 23.28 1.43 21.53
C VAL A 114 24.23 0.29 21.88
N ASP A 115 23.90 -0.46 22.93
CA ASP A 115 24.72 -1.55 23.46
C ASP A 115 24.28 -2.93 22.96
N LEU A 116 23.22 -3.01 22.16
CA LEU A 116 22.76 -4.25 21.56
C LEU A 116 23.69 -4.64 20.40
N GLU A 117 24.25 -5.85 20.46
CA GLU A 117 25.06 -6.42 19.40
C GLU A 117 24.20 -6.88 18.20
N GLU A 118 24.74 -6.80 16.97
CA GLU A 118 23.99 -7.16 15.76
C GLU A 118 23.54 -8.63 15.78
N GLU A 119 24.37 -9.55 16.27
CA GLU A 119 24.00 -10.97 16.40
C GLU A 119 22.81 -11.17 17.36
N ALA A 120 22.76 -10.40 18.45
CA ALA A 120 21.65 -10.45 19.40
C ALA A 120 20.37 -9.86 18.79
N PHE A 121 20.49 -8.77 18.03
CA PHE A 121 19.39 -8.18 17.27
C PHE A 121 18.78 -9.18 16.28
N GLU A 122 19.59 -9.85 15.46
CA GLU A 122 19.11 -10.84 14.49
C GLU A 122 18.40 -12.02 15.18
N GLN A 123 18.87 -12.45 16.35
CA GLN A 123 18.18 -13.46 17.15
C GLN A 123 16.82 -12.98 17.70
N LEU A 124 16.72 -11.70 18.09
CA LEU A 124 15.44 -11.10 18.52
C LEU A 124 14.44 -11.05 17.37
N VAL A 125 14.88 -10.64 16.17
CA VAL A 125 14.05 -10.66 14.95
C VAL A 125 13.51 -12.06 14.69
N GLU A 126 14.37 -13.09 14.68
CA GLU A 126 13.94 -14.47 14.44
C GLU A 126 13.00 -15.01 15.53
N LYS A 127 13.08 -14.50 16.77
CA LYS A 127 12.16 -14.88 17.85
C LYS A 127 10.83 -14.11 17.80
N ASN A 128 10.81 -12.93 17.19
CA ASN A 128 9.69 -11.99 17.19
C ASN A 128 8.40 -12.61 16.60
N ILE A 129 7.29 -12.43 17.33
CA ILE A 129 6.00 -13.04 16.97
C ILE A 129 5.40 -12.39 15.73
N ILE A 130 5.57 -11.08 15.53
CA ILE A 130 5.04 -10.36 14.37
C ILE A 130 5.77 -10.80 13.10
N TYR A 131 7.09 -10.90 13.15
CA TYR A 131 7.89 -11.43 12.04
C TYR A 131 7.48 -12.87 11.69
N LYS A 132 7.32 -13.76 12.67
CA LYS A 132 6.82 -15.14 12.43
C LYS A 132 5.43 -15.16 11.79
N LYS A 133 4.52 -14.28 12.21
CA LYS A 133 3.18 -14.14 11.60
C LYS A 133 3.28 -13.68 10.14
N MET A 134 4.16 -12.72 9.84
CA MET A 134 4.42 -12.27 8.48
C MET A 134 4.95 -13.41 7.61
N LYS A 135 5.97 -14.17 8.07
CA LYS A 135 6.50 -15.33 7.34
C LYS A 135 5.41 -16.36 7.04
N LYS A 136 4.57 -16.67 8.02
CA LYS A 136 3.43 -17.57 7.86
C LYS A 136 2.45 -17.05 6.79
N ARG A 137 2.11 -15.76 6.85
CA ARG A 137 1.25 -15.11 5.85
C ARG A 137 1.83 -15.23 4.44
N LEU A 138 3.12 -14.92 4.25
CA LEU A 138 3.78 -15.03 2.95
C LEU A 138 3.77 -16.47 2.42
N TYR A 139 3.97 -17.45 3.30
CA TYR A 139 3.89 -18.86 2.94
C TYR A 139 2.47 -19.29 2.50
N GLU A 140 1.43 -18.75 3.15
CA GLU A 140 0.03 -19.04 2.84
C GLU A 140 -0.49 -18.29 1.60
N GLU A 141 0.03 -17.09 1.32
CA GLU A 141 -0.41 -16.21 0.23
C GLU A 141 0.33 -16.46 -1.10
N GLN A 142 1.52 -17.06 -1.07
CA GLN A 142 2.30 -17.27 -2.29
C GLN A 142 1.65 -18.30 -3.22
N ASP A 143 1.79 -18.08 -4.53
CA ASP A 143 1.41 -19.07 -5.53
C ASP A 143 2.41 -20.23 -5.62
N ASN A 144 2.12 -21.20 -6.49
CA ASN A 144 2.97 -22.36 -6.73
C ASN A 144 4.38 -22.01 -7.28
N GLN A 145 4.61 -20.76 -7.69
CA GLN A 145 5.89 -20.24 -8.16
C GLN A 145 6.59 -19.36 -7.11
N GLY A 146 6.04 -19.27 -5.89
CA GLY A 146 6.60 -18.49 -4.79
C GLY A 146 6.31 -16.99 -4.86
N PHE A 147 5.36 -16.55 -5.70
CA PHE A 147 5.00 -15.13 -5.81
C PHE A 147 3.85 -14.76 -4.88
N VAL A 148 4.01 -13.67 -4.14
CA VAL A 148 2.92 -12.95 -3.48
C VAL A 148 2.46 -11.78 -4.35
N TYR A 149 1.23 -11.32 -4.15
CA TYR A 149 0.56 -10.32 -4.99
C TYR A 149 -0.01 -9.19 -4.14
N SER A 150 0.23 -7.94 -4.53
CA SER A 150 -0.31 -6.77 -3.81
C SER A 150 -0.35 -5.56 -4.71
N ASP A 151 -1.49 -4.86 -4.76
CA ASP A 151 -1.61 -3.59 -5.49
C ASP A 151 -0.85 -2.45 -4.81
N ASN A 152 -0.30 -2.68 -3.62
CA ASN A 152 0.37 -1.66 -2.82
C ASN A 152 1.49 -2.25 -1.93
N PHE A 153 2.48 -2.88 -2.56
CA PHE A 153 3.64 -3.41 -1.83
C PHE A 153 4.35 -2.34 -1.00
N ASP A 154 4.43 -1.09 -1.45
CA ASP A 154 5.14 -0.05 -0.71
C ASP A 154 4.54 0.20 0.68
N MET A 155 3.22 0.37 0.78
CA MET A 155 2.57 0.53 2.10
C MET A 155 2.58 -0.75 2.91
N GLN A 156 2.46 -1.92 2.26
CA GLN A 156 2.49 -3.20 2.97
C GLN A 156 3.87 -3.45 3.59
N LEU A 157 4.95 -3.16 2.84
CA LEU A 157 6.33 -3.22 3.33
C LEU A 157 6.56 -2.27 4.49
N ILE A 158 6.08 -1.02 4.39
CA ILE A 158 6.18 -0.04 5.49
C ILE A 158 5.47 -0.59 6.72
N ARG A 159 4.22 -1.03 6.59
CA ARG A 159 3.44 -1.55 7.70
C ARG A 159 4.10 -2.75 8.36
N ASP A 160 4.47 -3.77 7.59
CA ASP A 160 5.07 -4.98 8.15
C ASP A 160 6.41 -4.68 8.84
N SER A 161 7.22 -3.78 8.27
CA SER A 161 8.47 -3.35 8.94
C SER A 161 8.19 -2.60 10.24
N CYS A 162 7.30 -1.61 10.25
CA CYS A 162 6.97 -0.86 11.47
C CYS A 162 6.34 -1.74 12.56
N ASP A 163 5.45 -2.67 12.21
CA ASP A 163 4.82 -3.58 13.18
C ASP A 163 5.89 -4.49 13.84
N ILE A 164 6.93 -4.89 13.10
CA ILE A 164 8.07 -5.64 13.63
C ILE A 164 8.98 -4.75 14.49
N GLU A 165 9.32 -3.55 14.01
CA GLU A 165 10.13 -2.57 14.74
C GLU A 165 9.53 -2.24 16.12
N GLU A 166 8.22 -1.97 16.17
CA GLU A 166 7.49 -1.69 17.40
C GLU A 166 7.53 -2.89 18.36
N ALA A 167 7.28 -4.10 17.85
CA ALA A 167 7.32 -5.29 18.68
C ALA A 167 8.73 -5.58 19.23
N LEU A 168 9.78 -5.39 18.42
CA LEU A 168 11.16 -5.54 18.86
C LEU A 168 11.53 -4.50 19.93
N TYR A 169 11.13 -3.25 19.73
CA TYR A 169 11.37 -2.21 20.72
C TYR A 169 10.73 -2.54 22.07
N LEU A 170 9.49 -3.06 22.06
CA LEU A 170 8.82 -3.52 23.28
C LEU A 170 9.52 -4.72 23.91
N ASP A 171 9.93 -5.72 23.12
CA ASP A 171 10.66 -6.89 23.62
C ASP A 171 11.99 -6.47 24.31
N ILE A 172 12.67 -5.47 23.76
CA ILE A 172 13.94 -4.95 24.29
C ILE A 172 13.72 -4.13 25.57
N THR A 173 12.68 -3.28 25.60
CA THR A 173 12.44 -2.34 26.72
C THR A 173 11.66 -2.94 27.88
N LEU A 174 10.84 -3.97 27.62
CA LEU A 174 9.98 -4.61 28.63
C LEU A 174 10.44 -6.01 29.02
N GLY A 175 11.43 -6.59 28.33
CA GLY A 175 11.97 -7.92 28.60
C GLY A 175 12.65 -8.10 29.97
N ASP A 176 12.88 -7.01 30.70
CA ASP A 176 13.50 -6.99 32.03
C ASP A 176 12.49 -6.88 33.19
N TYR A 177 11.18 -6.96 32.95
CA TYR A 177 10.12 -6.95 33.99
C TYR A 177 9.51 -8.33 34.28
#